data_AF-A0A1Q3N687-F1
#
_entry.id   AF-A0A1Q3N687-F1
#
_cell.length_a   1.000
_cell.length_b   1.000
_cell.length_c   1.000
_cell.angle_alpha   90.00
_cell.angle_beta   90.00
_cell.angle_gamma   90.00
#
_symmetry.space_group_name_H-M   'P 1'
#
loop_
_entity.id
_entity.type
_entity.pdbx_description
1 polymer ?
#
loop_
_entity_poly.entity_id
_entity_poly.type
_entity_poly.pdbx_seq_one_letter_code
_entity_poly.pdbx_strand_id
1 'polypeptide(L)'
;MAKHYVLALLCIMVQIIFNPAWAEVTSPTTLTSTTSQDAIQTFVKSDFTARRAMLNQWPASIEQLDQLVAYIDQNELYTDSSGHTFILKNDEKLLSYPQLQAIDTWPSDLSQVTLVNTLRKALNFGQAKAKLNSDDASQRLAAVDILENNLDELDVVTVRQLYLNEKSEAVKARLAQLKARLDFNSQDEFTKIEAVKILADSNRPDVFALINQSLEQPQSNPALKAALIEAQNKIKTRIQISEWSGHIFSGLSTASILLLAALGLAITYGLLGVINMAHGELIMIGAYTTYVIQSFFKTHFAGLVDWYLLAAIPAAFLVSALIGMLIERTVIRPLYGRQLETLLATFGVSLILMQSVRMIFGAQNVEVSNVVWLSGGIALTPSLMLPYNRIAIIGFTVAVLLLLVFL
;
A
#
# COMPACT_ATOMS: atom_id res chain seq x y z
N MET A 1 2.86 9.38 47.27
CA MET A 1 2.03 9.96 46.18
C MET A 1 2.20 9.30 44.81
N ALA A 2 2.86 8.13 44.67
CA ALA A 2 2.97 7.42 43.37
C ALA A 2 2.10 6.15 43.25
N LYS A 3 1.49 5.66 44.36
CA LYS A 3 0.64 4.46 44.34
C LYS A 3 -0.83 4.70 43.99
N HIS A 4 -1.29 5.96 43.98
CA HIS A 4 -2.70 6.30 43.72
C HIS A 4 -2.97 6.59 42.23
N TYR A 5 -1.94 6.88 41.42
CA TYR A 5 -2.10 7.13 39.98
C TYR A 5 -2.15 5.84 39.15
N VAL A 6 -1.48 4.77 39.59
CA VAL A 6 -1.52 3.46 38.90
C VAL A 6 -2.88 2.78 39.05
N LEU A 7 -3.55 2.96 40.20
CA LEU A 7 -4.90 2.41 40.42
C LEU A 7 -5.98 3.20 39.66
N ALA A 8 -5.80 4.51 39.48
CA ALA A 8 -6.69 5.36 38.69
C ALA A 8 -6.58 5.07 37.18
N LEU A 9 -5.37 4.81 36.67
CA LEU A 9 -5.14 4.41 35.27
C LEU A 9 -5.68 3.01 34.96
N LEU A 10 -5.63 2.07 35.92
CA LEU A 10 -6.23 0.74 35.75
C LEU A 10 -7.77 0.77 35.82
N CYS A 11 -8.38 1.68 36.58
CA CYS A 11 -9.84 1.82 36.63
C CYS A 11 -10.42 2.47 35.35
N ILE A 12 -9.70 3.37 34.70
CA ILE A 12 -10.15 3.99 33.44
C ILE A 12 -10.03 3.00 32.26
N MET A 13 -9.07 2.06 32.29
CA MET A 13 -8.94 1.05 31.24
C MET A 13 -9.97 -0.10 31.35
N VAL A 14 -10.52 -0.36 32.55
CA VAL A 14 -11.55 -1.39 32.77
C VAL A 14 -12.95 -0.88 32.44
N GLN A 15 -13.22 0.43 32.50
CA GLN A 15 -14.52 1.01 32.12
C GLN A 15 -14.76 1.09 30.59
N ILE A 16 -13.71 0.91 29.77
CA ILE A 16 -13.86 0.85 28.30
C ILE A 16 -14.19 -0.58 27.82
N ILE A 17 -13.98 -1.60 28.65
CA ILE A 17 -14.15 -3.02 28.28
C ILE A 17 -15.53 -3.57 28.70
N PHE A 18 -16.25 -2.91 29.60
CA PHE A 18 -17.55 -3.37 30.12
C PHE A 18 -18.64 -2.30 30.07
N ASN A 19 -18.94 -1.78 28.87
CA ASN A 19 -20.22 -1.11 28.65
C ASN A 19 -21.09 -1.99 27.73
N PRO A 20 -22.13 -2.66 28.24
CA PRO A 20 -23.16 -3.21 27.38
C PRO A 20 -24.01 -2.03 26.93
N ALA A 21 -23.71 -1.44 25.77
CA ALA A 21 -24.66 -0.57 25.11
C ALA A 21 -25.87 -1.46 24.75
N TRP A 22 -26.98 -1.20 25.42
CA TRP A 22 -28.24 -1.90 25.19
C TRP A 22 -28.57 -1.81 23.70
N ALA A 23 -28.75 -2.96 23.08
CA ALA A 23 -29.39 -3.07 21.79
C ALA A 23 -30.81 -2.50 21.95
N GLU A 24 -31.01 -1.24 21.56
CA GLU A 24 -32.34 -0.79 21.18
C GLU A 24 -32.75 -1.63 19.98
N VAL A 25 -33.74 -2.50 20.21
CA VAL A 25 -34.49 -3.18 19.14
C VAL A 25 -35.22 -2.09 18.37
N THR A 26 -34.51 -1.42 17.47
CA THR A 26 -35.11 -0.67 16.40
C THR A 26 -35.54 -1.71 15.37
N SER A 27 -36.86 -1.88 15.28
CA SER A 27 -37.53 -2.63 14.23
C SER A 27 -36.85 -2.36 12.88
N PRO A 28 -36.71 -3.36 12.00
CA PRO A 28 -36.11 -3.14 10.70
C PRO A 28 -37.00 -2.14 9.95
N THR A 29 -36.58 -0.88 9.93
CA THR A 29 -36.96 0.03 8.86
C THR A 29 -36.43 -0.66 7.62
N THR A 30 -37.34 -1.30 6.89
CA THR A 30 -37.17 -1.71 5.50
C THR A 30 -36.70 -0.48 4.73
N LEU A 31 -35.39 -0.26 4.73
CA LEU A 31 -34.71 0.29 3.58
C LEU A 31 -34.95 -0.77 2.52
N THR A 32 -36.02 -0.56 1.76
CA THR A 32 -36.22 -1.11 0.44
C THR A 32 -34.86 -1.24 -0.23
N SER A 33 -34.37 -2.48 -0.30
CA SER A 33 -33.34 -2.88 -1.24
C SER A 33 -33.94 -2.65 -2.62
N THR A 34 -33.88 -1.41 -3.10
CA THR A 34 -33.77 -1.19 -4.54
C THR A 34 -32.60 -2.04 -4.96
N THR A 35 -32.89 -3.05 -5.77
CA THR A 35 -31.97 -3.86 -6.53
C THR A 35 -31.05 -2.92 -7.30
N SER A 36 -30.02 -2.39 -6.65
CA SER A 36 -28.91 -1.71 -7.31
C SER A 36 -28.15 -2.83 -7.98
N GLN A 37 -28.55 -3.13 -9.20
CA GLN A 37 -27.86 -4.04 -10.09
C GLN A 37 -26.37 -3.69 -10.04
N ASP A 38 -25.54 -4.64 -9.64
CA ASP A 38 -24.13 -4.39 -9.42
C ASP A 38 -23.50 -3.82 -10.71
N ALA A 39 -22.89 -2.63 -10.61
CA ALA A 39 -22.39 -1.91 -11.77
C ALA A 39 -21.18 -2.61 -12.40
N ILE A 40 -20.34 -3.30 -11.61
CA ILE A 40 -19.22 -4.08 -12.14
C ILE A 40 -19.75 -5.30 -12.88
N GLN A 41 -20.73 -6.01 -12.30
CA GLN A 41 -21.33 -7.17 -12.97
C GLN A 41 -22.02 -6.77 -14.28
N THR A 42 -22.71 -5.62 -14.28
CA THR A 42 -23.35 -5.06 -15.47
C THR A 42 -22.30 -4.65 -16.50
N PHE A 43 -21.19 -4.04 -16.08
CA PHE A 43 -20.08 -3.67 -16.94
C PHE A 43 -19.45 -4.89 -17.62
N VAL A 44 -19.21 -5.98 -16.87
CA VAL A 44 -18.64 -7.21 -17.41
C VAL A 44 -19.57 -7.88 -18.43
N LYS A 45 -20.88 -7.90 -18.18
CA LYS A 45 -21.87 -8.46 -19.12
C LYS A 45 -22.10 -7.59 -20.37
N SER A 46 -21.78 -6.30 -20.28
CA SER A 46 -22.07 -5.32 -21.33
C SER A 46 -21.14 -5.42 -22.53
N ASP A 47 -21.65 -5.01 -23.70
CA ASP A 47 -20.87 -4.86 -24.92
C ASP A 47 -19.96 -3.61 -24.86
N PHE A 48 -19.14 -3.42 -25.89
CA PHE A 48 -18.20 -2.29 -25.94
C PHE A 48 -18.89 -0.91 -25.80
N THR A 49 -20.04 -0.73 -26.44
CA THR A 49 -20.76 0.55 -26.47
C THR A 49 -21.34 0.86 -25.10
N ALA A 50 -22.01 -0.11 -24.47
CA ALA A 50 -22.55 0.03 -23.13
C ALA A 50 -21.44 0.21 -22.08
N ARG A 51 -20.33 -0.56 -22.16
CA ARG A 51 -19.17 -0.35 -21.30
C ARG A 51 -18.64 1.08 -21.39
N ARG A 52 -18.42 1.59 -22.60
CA ARG A 52 -17.94 2.96 -22.79
C ARG A 52 -18.92 4.00 -22.22
N ALA A 53 -20.22 3.80 -22.40
CA ALA A 53 -21.24 4.69 -21.84
C ALA A 53 -21.21 4.69 -20.30
N MET A 54 -21.11 3.51 -19.69
CA MET A 54 -20.97 3.37 -18.23
C MET A 54 -19.71 4.04 -17.71
N LEU A 55 -18.57 3.92 -18.39
CA LEU A 55 -17.32 4.57 -17.95
C LEU A 55 -17.42 6.10 -18.02
N ASN A 56 -18.10 6.66 -19.04
CA ASN A 56 -18.29 8.10 -19.14
C ASN A 56 -19.22 8.69 -18.05
N GLN A 57 -20.16 7.88 -17.56
CA GLN A 57 -21.11 8.20 -16.51
C GLN A 57 -21.35 6.97 -15.64
N TRP A 58 -20.50 6.79 -14.64
CA TRP A 58 -20.56 5.61 -13.79
C TRP A 58 -21.87 5.60 -12.98
N PRO A 59 -22.67 4.51 -13.03
CA PRO A 59 -23.99 4.49 -12.40
C PRO A 59 -23.97 4.20 -10.89
N ALA A 60 -22.80 3.93 -10.31
CA ALA A 60 -22.66 3.56 -8.89
C ALA A 60 -21.64 4.46 -8.15
N SER A 61 -21.23 4.06 -6.94
CA SER A 61 -20.36 4.86 -6.09
C SER A 61 -18.92 4.95 -6.62
N ILE A 62 -18.18 5.97 -6.16
CA ILE A 62 -16.77 6.18 -6.50
C ILE A 62 -15.92 4.99 -6.03
N GLU A 63 -16.26 4.42 -4.86
CA GLU A 63 -15.55 3.26 -4.30
C GLU A 63 -15.72 2.03 -5.18
N GLN A 64 -16.92 1.80 -5.75
CA GLN A 64 -17.14 0.68 -6.67
C GLN A 64 -16.39 0.90 -8.00
N LEU A 65 -16.27 2.15 -8.46
CA LEU A 65 -15.43 2.47 -9.62
C LEU A 65 -13.94 2.23 -9.32
N ASP A 66 -13.47 2.62 -8.14
CA ASP A 66 -12.09 2.38 -7.69
C ASP A 66 -11.79 0.88 -7.55
N GLN A 67 -12.77 0.08 -7.11
CA GLN A 67 -12.67 -1.39 -7.11
C GLN A 67 -12.55 -1.95 -8.53
N LEU A 68 -13.35 -1.48 -9.49
CA LEU A 68 -13.24 -1.91 -10.88
C LEU A 68 -11.84 -1.63 -11.43
N VAL A 69 -11.32 -0.43 -11.19
CA VAL A 69 -9.96 -0.04 -11.59
C VAL A 69 -8.93 -0.98 -10.96
N ALA A 70 -9.03 -1.23 -9.65
CA ALA A 70 -8.12 -2.13 -8.95
C ALA A 70 -8.12 -3.55 -9.54
N TYR A 71 -9.29 -4.13 -9.80
CA TYR A 71 -9.39 -5.46 -10.39
C TYR A 71 -8.82 -5.53 -11.81
N ILE A 72 -8.98 -4.48 -12.61
CA ILE A 72 -8.46 -4.42 -13.98
C ILE A 72 -6.94 -4.24 -13.97
N ASP A 73 -6.40 -3.38 -13.13
CA ASP A 73 -4.96 -3.12 -13.05
C ASP A 73 -4.19 -4.30 -12.43
N GLN A 74 -4.82 -5.03 -11.50
CA GLN A 74 -4.26 -6.25 -10.90
C GLN A 74 -4.53 -7.52 -11.74
N ASN A 75 -5.19 -7.40 -12.90
CA ASN A 75 -5.56 -8.52 -13.77
C ASN A 75 -6.46 -9.57 -13.09
N GLU A 76 -7.21 -9.20 -12.06
CA GLU A 76 -8.02 -10.13 -11.26
C GLU A 76 -9.45 -10.34 -11.82
N LEU A 77 -9.90 -9.57 -12.82
CA LEU A 77 -11.29 -9.62 -13.29
C LEU A 77 -11.50 -10.66 -14.40
N TYR A 78 -12.41 -11.62 -14.19
CA TYR A 78 -12.72 -12.71 -15.10
C TYR A 78 -14.23 -12.87 -15.36
N THR A 79 -14.58 -13.51 -16.48
CA THR A 79 -15.95 -13.85 -16.87
C THR A 79 -16.05 -15.22 -17.53
N ASP A 80 -17.17 -15.91 -17.32
CA ASP A 80 -17.53 -17.11 -18.09
C ASP A 80 -18.41 -16.76 -19.31
N SER A 81 -18.75 -17.76 -20.14
CA SER A 81 -19.65 -17.62 -21.29
C SER A 81 -21.10 -17.29 -20.91
N SER A 82 -21.48 -17.54 -19.66
CA SER A 82 -22.80 -17.20 -19.11
C SER A 82 -22.88 -15.75 -18.59
N GLY A 83 -21.75 -15.03 -18.63
CA GLY A 83 -21.63 -13.65 -18.17
C GLY A 83 -21.51 -13.51 -16.65
N HIS A 84 -21.23 -14.56 -15.90
CA HIS A 84 -20.90 -14.44 -14.49
C HIS A 84 -19.52 -13.83 -14.32
N THR A 85 -19.40 -12.95 -13.32
CA THR A 85 -18.15 -12.27 -13.00
C THR A 85 -17.44 -13.02 -11.88
N PHE A 86 -16.13 -13.14 -12.01
CA PHE A 86 -15.26 -13.79 -11.04
C PHE A 86 -14.04 -12.90 -10.76
N ILE A 87 -13.49 -13.04 -9.55
CA ILE A 87 -12.25 -12.36 -9.13
C ILE A 87 -11.20 -13.43 -8.85
N LEU A 88 -10.11 -13.45 -9.62
CA LEU A 88 -8.98 -14.34 -9.42
C LEU A 88 -7.90 -13.62 -8.60
N LYS A 89 -7.73 -14.01 -7.33
CA LYS A 89 -6.71 -13.42 -6.44
C LYS A 89 -5.44 -14.25 -6.40
N ASN A 90 -4.30 -13.59 -6.59
CA ASN A 90 -2.95 -14.18 -6.55
C ASN A 90 -2.79 -15.43 -7.43
N ASP A 91 -3.51 -15.52 -8.56
CA ASP A 91 -3.52 -16.67 -9.48
C ASP A 91 -3.93 -18.03 -8.89
N GLU A 92 -4.36 -18.07 -7.62
CA GLU A 92 -4.63 -19.32 -6.89
C GLU A 92 -6.09 -19.45 -6.43
N LYS A 93 -6.81 -18.33 -6.25
CA LYS A 93 -8.15 -18.34 -5.66
C LYS A 93 -9.16 -17.63 -6.55
N LEU A 94 -10.09 -18.40 -7.11
CA LEU A 94 -11.24 -17.87 -7.84
C LEU A 94 -12.40 -17.58 -6.88
N LEU A 95 -12.88 -16.34 -6.88
CA LEU A 95 -14.01 -15.88 -6.08
C LEU A 95 -15.19 -15.55 -6.99
N SER A 96 -16.41 -15.90 -6.58
CA SER A 96 -17.64 -15.41 -7.20
C SER A 96 -17.80 -13.90 -6.95
N TYR A 97 -18.49 -13.20 -7.84
CA TYR A 97 -18.81 -11.80 -7.65
C TYR A 97 -20.32 -11.57 -7.85
N PRO A 98 -20.99 -10.76 -7.00
CA PRO A 98 -20.45 -9.86 -5.96
C PRO A 98 -20.21 -10.48 -4.57
N GLN A 99 -20.59 -11.74 -4.32
CA GLN A 99 -20.56 -12.34 -2.98
C GLN A 99 -19.15 -12.71 -2.47
N LEU A 100 -18.13 -12.69 -3.33
CA LEU A 100 -16.72 -13.00 -3.00
C LEU A 100 -16.52 -14.37 -2.32
N GLN A 101 -17.33 -15.37 -2.71
CA GLN A 101 -17.21 -16.74 -2.20
C GLN A 101 -16.22 -17.53 -3.04
N ALA A 102 -15.33 -18.28 -2.38
CA ALA A 102 -14.37 -19.13 -3.09
C ALA A 102 -15.08 -20.24 -3.87
N ILE A 103 -14.61 -20.47 -5.10
CA ILE A 103 -15.11 -21.50 -6.00
C ILE A 103 -14.03 -22.57 -6.15
N ASP A 104 -14.31 -23.76 -5.65
CA ASP A 104 -13.38 -24.89 -5.70
C ASP A 104 -13.32 -25.51 -7.11
N THR A 105 -14.43 -25.50 -7.85
CA THR A 105 -14.52 -26.03 -9.21
C THR A 105 -14.56 -24.89 -10.23
N TRP A 106 -13.44 -24.64 -10.89
CA TRP A 106 -13.31 -23.52 -11.82
C TRP A 106 -14.09 -23.78 -13.12
N PRO A 107 -14.80 -22.79 -13.66
CA PRO A 107 -15.38 -22.86 -15.00
C PRO A 107 -14.31 -23.15 -16.05
N SER A 108 -14.57 -24.09 -16.96
CA SER A 108 -13.62 -24.46 -18.02
C SER A 108 -13.45 -23.37 -19.10
N ASP A 109 -14.38 -22.43 -19.15
CA ASP A 109 -14.50 -21.35 -20.13
C ASP A 109 -14.17 -19.97 -19.53
N LEU A 110 -13.42 -19.95 -18.42
CA LEU A 110 -13.01 -18.73 -17.76
C LEU A 110 -12.14 -17.87 -18.69
N SER A 111 -12.52 -16.61 -18.87
CA SER A 111 -11.82 -15.65 -19.72
C SER A 111 -11.55 -14.35 -18.96
N GLN A 112 -10.34 -13.81 -19.13
CA GLN A 112 -9.96 -12.57 -18.47
C GLN A 112 -10.67 -11.38 -19.12
N VAL A 113 -11.24 -10.50 -18.30
CA VAL A 113 -11.83 -9.24 -18.77
C VAL A 113 -10.72 -8.22 -18.96
N THR A 114 -10.23 -8.09 -20.20
CA THR A 114 -9.22 -7.09 -20.55
C THR A 114 -9.85 -5.85 -21.18
N LEU A 115 -9.25 -4.69 -20.92
CA LEU A 115 -9.65 -3.44 -21.56
C LEU A 115 -8.70 -3.11 -22.71
N VAL A 116 -9.28 -2.88 -23.88
CA VAL A 116 -8.61 -2.21 -24.99
C VAL A 116 -8.26 -0.77 -24.60
N ASN A 117 -7.27 -0.18 -25.28
CA ASN A 117 -6.76 1.16 -24.95
C ASN A 117 -7.88 2.21 -24.83
N THR A 118 -8.86 2.19 -25.73
CA THR A 118 -10.00 3.13 -25.72
C THR A 118 -10.89 3.01 -24.48
N LEU A 119 -11.14 1.80 -23.99
CA LEU A 119 -11.91 1.60 -22.76
C LEU A 119 -11.08 1.92 -21.52
N ARG A 120 -9.77 1.62 -21.52
CA ARG A 120 -8.87 1.99 -20.43
C ARG A 120 -8.81 3.51 -20.26
N LYS A 121 -8.73 4.25 -21.37
CA LYS A 121 -8.82 5.72 -21.41
C LYS A 121 -10.17 6.21 -20.84
N ALA A 122 -11.28 5.66 -21.31
CA ALA A 122 -12.61 5.99 -20.80
C ALA A 122 -12.77 5.69 -19.30
N LEU A 123 -12.16 4.61 -18.80
CA LEU A 123 -12.16 4.23 -17.38
C LEU A 123 -11.43 5.29 -16.55
N ASN A 124 -10.20 5.65 -16.93
CA ASN A 124 -9.42 6.68 -16.25
C ASN A 124 -10.14 8.02 -16.24
N PHE A 125 -10.67 8.46 -17.38
CA PHE A 125 -11.38 9.73 -17.47
C PHE A 125 -12.70 9.72 -16.69
N GLY A 126 -13.43 8.60 -16.73
CA GLY A 126 -14.61 8.35 -15.93
C GLY A 126 -14.34 8.48 -14.43
N GLN A 127 -13.26 7.85 -13.97
CA GLN A 127 -12.79 7.91 -12.59
C GLN A 127 -12.43 9.34 -12.18
N ALA A 128 -11.65 10.05 -13.01
CA ALA A 128 -11.31 11.44 -12.75
C ALA A 128 -12.56 12.33 -12.68
N LYS A 129 -13.49 12.18 -13.62
CA LYS A 129 -14.74 12.96 -13.65
C LYS A 129 -15.61 12.70 -12.42
N ALA A 130 -15.77 11.44 -12.00
CA ALA A 130 -16.51 11.09 -10.79
C ALA A 130 -15.87 11.73 -9.55
N LYS A 131 -14.55 11.66 -9.44
CA LYS A 131 -13.78 12.23 -8.32
C LYS A 131 -13.77 13.77 -8.30
N LEU A 132 -13.75 14.43 -9.45
CA LEU A 132 -13.85 15.90 -9.57
C LEU A 132 -15.17 16.46 -9.03
N ASN A 133 -16.26 15.69 -9.15
CA ASN A 133 -17.58 16.10 -8.68
C ASN A 133 -17.79 15.86 -7.17
N SER A 134 -16.81 15.28 -6.48
CA SER A 134 -16.89 15.04 -5.04
C SER A 134 -16.76 16.33 -4.23
N ASP A 135 -17.44 16.41 -3.09
CA ASP A 135 -17.27 17.47 -2.10
C ASP A 135 -15.91 17.38 -1.37
N ASP A 136 -15.30 16.20 -1.34
CA ASP A 136 -13.99 15.99 -0.72
C ASP A 136 -12.83 16.48 -1.61
N ALA A 137 -12.03 17.41 -1.08
CA ALA A 137 -10.85 17.93 -1.75
C ALA A 137 -9.80 16.84 -2.03
N SER A 138 -9.72 15.78 -1.20
CA SER A 138 -8.77 14.68 -1.41
C SER A 138 -9.11 13.88 -2.67
N GLN A 139 -10.39 13.60 -2.89
CA GLN A 139 -10.88 12.93 -4.10
C GLN A 139 -10.64 13.81 -5.33
N ARG A 140 -10.92 15.12 -5.25
CA ARG A 140 -10.64 16.05 -6.36
C ARG A 140 -9.15 16.14 -6.68
N LEU A 141 -8.26 16.11 -5.69
CA LEU A 141 -6.80 16.04 -5.92
C LEU A 141 -6.40 14.77 -6.67
N ALA A 142 -6.89 13.60 -6.23
CA ALA A 142 -6.65 12.34 -6.92
C ALA A 142 -7.17 12.35 -8.36
N ALA A 143 -8.27 13.05 -8.62
CA ALA A 143 -8.77 13.25 -9.98
C ALA A 143 -7.78 14.02 -10.85
N VAL A 144 -7.21 15.11 -10.32
CA VAL A 144 -6.20 15.91 -11.04
C VAL A 144 -4.95 15.07 -11.34
N ASP A 145 -4.53 14.19 -10.42
CA ASP A 145 -3.41 13.28 -10.66
C ASP A 145 -3.68 12.32 -11.84
N ILE A 146 -4.91 11.78 -11.94
CA ILE A 146 -5.33 10.95 -13.08
C ILE A 146 -5.26 11.76 -14.38
N LEU A 147 -5.79 12.98 -14.38
CA LEU A 147 -5.78 13.85 -15.56
C LEU A 147 -4.36 14.22 -16.00
N GLU A 148 -3.48 14.54 -15.05
CA GLU A 148 -2.08 14.88 -15.32
C GLU A 148 -1.27 13.74 -15.96
N ASN A 149 -1.69 12.49 -15.76
CA ASN A 149 -1.08 11.32 -16.39
C ASN A 149 -1.66 11.03 -17.78
N ASN A 150 -2.75 11.71 -18.19
CA ASN A 150 -3.49 11.47 -19.44
C ASN A 150 -3.71 12.78 -20.22
N LEU A 151 -2.65 13.57 -20.43
CA LEU A 151 -2.75 14.91 -21.03
C LEU A 151 -3.34 14.97 -22.44
N ASP A 152 -3.05 13.97 -23.28
CA ASP A 152 -3.41 13.98 -24.71
C ASP A 152 -4.92 14.02 -24.96
N GLU A 153 -5.72 13.72 -23.93
CA GLU A 153 -7.17 13.66 -24.00
C GLU A 153 -7.85 14.89 -23.40
N LEU A 154 -7.06 15.80 -22.84
CA LEU A 154 -7.58 16.98 -22.15
C LEU A 154 -7.74 18.15 -23.10
N ASP A 155 -8.91 18.76 -23.00
CA ASP A 155 -9.19 20.05 -23.62
C ASP A 155 -8.87 21.20 -22.65
N VAL A 156 -8.17 22.21 -23.16
CA VAL A 156 -7.73 23.40 -22.41
C VAL A 156 -8.93 24.17 -21.85
N VAL A 157 -10.04 24.24 -22.59
CA VAL A 157 -11.24 24.97 -22.15
C VAL A 157 -11.86 24.29 -20.94
N THR A 158 -11.96 22.97 -20.98
CA THR A 158 -12.47 22.17 -19.85
C THR A 158 -11.62 22.36 -18.59
N VAL A 159 -10.28 22.26 -18.71
CA VAL A 159 -9.37 22.45 -17.56
C VAL A 159 -9.46 23.87 -17.00
N ARG A 160 -9.62 24.88 -17.87
CA ARG A 160 -9.80 26.28 -17.44
C ARG A 160 -11.10 26.46 -16.65
N GLN A 161 -12.20 25.83 -17.08
CA GLN A 161 -13.47 25.87 -16.33
C GLN A 161 -13.34 25.21 -14.96
N LEU A 162 -12.66 24.05 -14.88
CA LEU A 162 -12.39 23.38 -13.60
C LEU A 162 -11.58 24.29 -12.66
N TYR A 163 -10.52 24.93 -13.17
CA TYR A 163 -9.72 25.86 -12.38
C TYR A 163 -10.52 27.06 -11.83
N LEU A 164 -11.45 27.61 -12.63
CA LEU A 164 -12.27 28.75 -12.23
C LEU A 164 -13.34 28.38 -11.19
N ASN A 165 -13.88 27.16 -11.28
CA ASN A 165 -14.94 26.69 -10.40
C ASN A 165 -14.42 26.08 -9.07
N GLU A 166 -13.13 25.78 -8.97
CA GLU A 166 -12.54 25.17 -7.78
C GLU A 166 -12.42 26.15 -6.62
N LYS A 167 -12.77 25.67 -5.42
CA LYS A 167 -12.78 26.44 -4.17
C LYS A 167 -11.58 26.14 -3.28
N SER A 168 -11.06 24.91 -3.34
CA SER A 168 -9.92 24.48 -2.55
C SER A 168 -8.62 25.02 -3.14
N GLU A 169 -7.86 25.79 -2.36
CA GLU A 169 -6.56 26.32 -2.77
C GLU A 169 -5.58 25.22 -3.21
N ALA A 170 -5.60 24.07 -2.53
CA ALA A 170 -4.74 22.94 -2.87
C ALA A 170 -5.08 22.33 -4.24
N VAL A 171 -6.37 22.09 -4.51
CA VAL A 171 -6.83 21.53 -5.80
C VAL A 171 -6.60 22.56 -6.91
N LYS A 172 -6.87 23.83 -6.62
CA LYS A 172 -6.69 24.95 -7.55
C LYS A 172 -5.23 25.11 -7.97
N ALA A 173 -4.27 24.96 -7.06
CA ALA A 173 -2.85 24.97 -7.37
C ALA A 173 -2.46 23.82 -8.32
N ARG A 174 -2.99 22.61 -8.12
CA ARG A 174 -2.74 21.46 -9.00
C ARG A 174 -3.39 21.64 -10.38
N LEU A 175 -4.62 22.17 -10.43
CA LEU A 175 -5.27 22.53 -11.70
C LEU A 175 -4.52 23.64 -12.44
N ALA A 176 -3.91 24.60 -11.73
CA ALA A 176 -3.06 25.62 -12.35
C ALA A 176 -1.82 25.00 -12.99
N GLN A 177 -1.18 24.02 -12.33
CA GLN A 177 -0.07 23.26 -12.91
C GLN A 177 -0.53 22.46 -14.14
N LEU A 178 -1.66 21.76 -14.06
CA LEU A 178 -2.23 21.04 -15.20
C LEU A 178 -2.50 21.97 -16.39
N LYS A 179 -3.15 23.12 -16.15
CA LYS A 179 -3.39 24.17 -17.15
C LYS A 179 -2.06 24.64 -17.76
N ALA A 180 -1.07 24.95 -16.94
CA ALA A 180 0.24 25.42 -17.39
C ALA A 180 0.95 24.38 -18.28
N ARG A 181 0.80 23.08 -18.01
CA ARG A 181 1.33 22.02 -18.88
C ARG A 181 0.70 22.05 -20.27
N LEU A 182 -0.60 22.31 -20.36
CA LEU A 182 -1.29 22.43 -21.65
C LEU A 182 -0.91 23.74 -22.37
N ASP A 183 -0.87 24.85 -21.63
CA ASP A 183 -0.50 26.17 -22.15
C ASP A 183 0.96 26.21 -22.67
N PHE A 184 1.84 25.37 -22.13
CA PHE A 184 3.21 25.22 -22.61
C PHE A 184 3.31 24.78 -24.09
N ASN A 185 2.29 24.06 -24.58
CA ASN A 185 2.19 23.64 -25.98
C ASN A 185 1.64 24.74 -26.92
N SER A 186 1.27 25.91 -26.39
CA SER A 186 0.78 27.05 -27.18
C SER A 186 1.83 27.52 -28.19
N GLN A 187 1.40 28.17 -29.28
CA GLN A 187 2.32 28.84 -30.21
C GLN A 187 2.80 30.21 -29.69
N ASP A 188 2.08 30.80 -28.74
CA ASP A 188 2.40 32.11 -28.18
C ASP A 188 3.51 32.03 -27.12
N GLU A 189 4.60 32.76 -27.33
CA GLU A 189 5.75 32.79 -26.43
C GLU A 189 5.42 33.40 -25.07
N PHE A 190 4.51 34.38 -24.98
CA PHE A 190 4.12 34.97 -23.70
C PHE A 190 3.37 33.96 -22.83
N THR A 191 2.42 33.25 -23.42
CA THR A 191 1.71 32.15 -22.78
C THR A 191 2.67 31.05 -22.30
N LYS A 192 3.68 30.69 -23.12
CA LYS A 192 4.73 29.73 -22.70
C LYS A 192 5.52 30.22 -21.50
N ILE A 193 5.95 31.49 -21.49
CA ILE A 193 6.73 32.05 -20.37
C ILE A 193 5.91 32.02 -19.08
N GLU A 194 4.63 32.37 -19.13
CA GLU A 194 3.73 32.31 -17.96
C GLU A 194 3.54 30.86 -17.48
N ALA A 195 3.31 29.93 -18.41
CA ALA A 195 3.21 28.51 -18.11
C ALA A 195 4.47 27.99 -17.41
N VAL A 196 5.66 28.28 -17.94
CA VAL A 196 6.94 27.84 -17.36
C VAL A 196 7.12 28.35 -15.93
N LYS A 197 6.71 29.59 -15.64
CA LYS A 197 6.77 30.14 -14.27
C LYS A 197 5.91 29.35 -13.28
N ILE A 198 4.72 28.91 -13.70
CA ILE A 198 3.84 28.06 -12.88
C ILE A 198 4.43 26.65 -12.75
N LEU A 199 4.98 26.10 -13.84
CA LEU A 199 5.60 24.77 -13.86
C LEU A 199 6.86 24.69 -13.00
N ALA A 200 7.55 25.81 -12.75
CA ALA A 200 8.74 25.86 -11.90
C ALA A 200 8.49 25.36 -10.46
N ASP A 201 7.24 25.37 -9.99
CA ASP A 201 6.84 24.82 -8.69
C ASP A 201 6.35 23.37 -8.74
N SER A 202 6.49 22.71 -9.89
CA SER A 202 6.15 21.29 -10.05
C SER A 202 7.14 20.37 -9.35
N ASN A 203 6.63 19.27 -8.79
CA ASN A 203 7.43 18.18 -8.21
C ASN A 203 7.44 16.94 -9.12
N ARG A 204 7.09 17.08 -10.40
CA ARG A 204 6.89 15.93 -11.30
C ARG A 204 8.06 15.70 -12.27
N PRO A 205 8.53 14.44 -12.42
CA PRO A 205 9.61 14.10 -13.36
C PRO A 205 9.26 14.35 -14.84
N ASP A 206 7.99 14.19 -15.22
CA ASP A 206 7.53 14.43 -16.59
C ASP A 206 7.61 15.92 -16.98
N VAL A 207 7.30 16.83 -16.05
CA VAL A 207 7.48 18.28 -16.25
C VAL A 207 8.96 18.64 -16.37
N PHE A 208 9.84 18.01 -15.58
CA PHE A 208 11.28 18.19 -15.72
C PHE A 208 11.78 17.73 -17.10
N ALA A 209 11.32 16.57 -17.56
CA ALA A 209 11.65 16.05 -18.90
C ALA A 209 11.17 17.00 -20.01
N LEU A 210 9.94 17.52 -19.91
CA LEU A 210 9.37 18.49 -20.84
C LEU A 210 10.22 19.76 -20.96
N ILE A 211 10.65 20.31 -19.81
CA ILE A 211 11.49 21.53 -19.78
C ILE A 211 12.89 21.24 -20.33
N ASN A 212 13.49 20.11 -19.98
CA ASN A 212 14.79 19.72 -20.53
C ASN A 212 14.74 19.56 -22.05
N GLN A 213 13.71 18.89 -22.57
CA GLN A 213 13.50 18.73 -24.01
C GLN A 213 13.35 20.09 -24.72
N SER A 214 12.67 21.05 -24.10
CA SER A 214 12.58 22.41 -24.65
C SER A 214 13.92 23.16 -24.60
N LEU A 215 14.76 22.94 -23.58
CA LEU A 215 16.07 23.57 -23.47
C LEU A 215 17.09 23.04 -24.50
N GLU A 216 16.92 21.81 -24.98
CA GLU A 216 17.73 21.23 -26.05
C GLU A 216 17.46 21.88 -27.41
N GLN A 217 16.26 22.44 -27.60
CA GLN A 217 15.90 23.14 -28.84
C GLN A 217 16.46 24.57 -28.85
N PRO A 218 16.92 25.08 -30.01
CA PRO A 218 17.35 26.47 -30.13
C PRO A 218 16.23 27.44 -29.76
N GLN A 219 16.42 28.20 -28.67
CA GLN A 219 15.45 29.18 -28.20
C GLN A 219 15.75 30.56 -28.80
N SER A 220 14.82 31.08 -29.62
CA SER A 220 14.93 32.41 -30.22
C SER A 220 14.71 33.54 -29.20
N ASN A 221 13.88 33.32 -28.18
CA ASN A 221 13.55 34.31 -27.16
C ASN A 221 14.43 34.15 -25.89
N PRO A 222 15.25 35.16 -25.53
CA PRO A 222 16.07 35.14 -24.32
C PRO A 222 15.28 35.01 -23.01
N ALA A 223 14.07 35.60 -22.94
CA ALA A 223 13.24 35.56 -21.74
C ALA A 223 12.65 34.17 -21.48
N LEU A 224 12.24 33.47 -22.55
CA LEU A 224 11.77 32.08 -22.46
C LEU A 224 12.91 31.16 -22.02
N LYS A 225 14.11 31.31 -22.61
CA LYS A 225 15.29 30.54 -22.20
C LYS A 225 15.63 30.77 -20.72
N ALA A 226 15.59 32.00 -20.24
CA ALA A 226 15.84 32.32 -18.84
C ALA A 226 14.80 31.66 -17.90
N ALA A 227 13.52 31.74 -18.25
CA ALA A 227 12.44 31.11 -17.48
C ALA A 227 12.59 29.58 -17.44
N LEU A 228 12.95 28.94 -18.56
CA LEU A 228 13.17 27.50 -18.64
C LEU A 228 14.34 27.03 -17.76
N ILE A 229 15.47 27.76 -17.77
CA ILE A 229 16.63 27.45 -16.92
C ILE A 229 16.26 27.60 -15.43
N GLU A 230 15.52 28.65 -15.06
CA GLU A 230 15.05 28.83 -13.69
C GLU A 230 14.14 27.67 -13.26
N ALA A 231 13.15 27.33 -14.09
CA ALA A 231 12.22 26.24 -13.83
C ALA A 231 12.95 24.90 -13.73
N GLN A 232 13.90 24.61 -14.65
CA GLN A 232 14.72 23.40 -14.61
C GLN A 232 15.43 23.25 -13.26
N ASN A 233 16.10 24.31 -12.79
CA ASN A 233 16.84 24.28 -11.53
C ASN A 233 15.90 24.06 -10.33
N LYS A 234 14.79 24.80 -10.25
CA LYS A 234 13.81 24.67 -9.18
C LYS A 234 13.19 23.27 -9.12
N ILE A 235 12.74 22.75 -10.26
CA ILE A 235 12.11 21.44 -10.36
C ILE A 235 13.12 20.34 -10.03
N LYS A 236 14.34 20.42 -10.57
CA LYS A 236 15.42 19.47 -10.25
C LYS A 236 15.67 19.42 -8.74
N THR A 237 15.83 20.56 -8.09
CA THR A 237 16.05 20.62 -6.63
C THR A 237 14.87 20.03 -5.87
N ARG A 238 13.62 20.34 -6.24
CA ARG A 238 12.42 19.80 -5.59
C ARG A 238 12.31 18.28 -5.74
N ILE A 239 12.51 17.76 -6.95
CA ILE A 239 12.52 16.32 -7.23
C ILE A 239 13.63 15.62 -6.44
N GLN A 240 14.85 16.16 -6.47
CA GLN A 240 15.99 15.58 -5.74
C GLN A 240 15.75 15.54 -4.23
N ILE A 241 15.17 16.58 -3.63
CA ILE A 241 14.81 16.58 -2.21
C ILE A 241 13.76 15.50 -1.92
N SER A 242 12.77 15.35 -2.80
CA SER A 242 11.73 14.32 -2.68
C SER A 242 12.33 12.91 -2.76
N GLU A 243 13.21 12.65 -3.73
CA GLU A 243 13.92 11.38 -3.90
C GLU A 243 14.84 11.06 -2.72
N TRP A 244 15.65 12.02 -2.29
CA TRP A 244 16.51 11.88 -1.11
C TRP A 244 15.72 11.59 0.16
N SER A 245 14.56 12.24 0.33
CA SER A 245 13.65 11.95 1.45
C SER A 245 13.15 10.51 1.40
N GLY A 246 12.81 10.02 0.21
CA GLY A 246 12.43 8.62 -0.02
C GLY A 246 13.56 7.62 0.26
N HIS A 247 14.79 7.95 -0.12
CA HIS A 247 15.98 7.14 0.17
C HIS A 247 16.30 7.12 1.67
N ILE A 248 16.23 8.25 2.36
CA ILE A 248 16.41 8.33 3.81
C ILE A 248 15.34 7.50 4.52
N PHE A 249 14.07 7.64 4.13
CA PHE A 249 12.98 6.85 4.70
C PHE A 249 13.19 5.34 4.47
N SER A 250 13.59 4.96 3.25
CA SER A 250 13.88 3.56 2.91
C SER A 250 15.06 3.01 3.70
N GLY A 251 16.14 3.80 3.84
CA GLY A 251 17.29 3.47 4.65
C GLY A 251 16.92 3.33 6.13
N LEU A 252 16.10 4.23 6.66
CA LEU A 252 15.61 4.17 8.04
C LEU A 252 14.74 2.92 8.29
N SER A 253 13.88 2.57 7.33
CA SER A 253 13.07 1.35 7.41
C SER A 253 13.95 0.09 7.44
N THR A 254 14.92 -0.03 6.53
CA THR A 254 15.88 -1.14 6.52
C THR A 254 16.71 -1.18 7.81
N ALA A 255 17.20 -0.02 8.26
CA ALA A 255 17.94 0.09 9.52
C ALA A 255 17.09 -0.32 10.72
N SER A 256 15.78 -0.03 10.71
CA SER A 256 14.85 -0.42 11.79
C SER A 256 14.69 -1.93 11.89
N ILE A 257 14.64 -2.63 10.75
CA ILE A 257 14.61 -4.11 10.70
C ILE A 257 15.93 -4.67 11.25
N LEU A 258 17.06 -4.16 10.77
CA LEU A 258 18.39 -4.58 11.23
C LEU A 258 18.60 -4.29 12.72
N LEU A 259 18.08 -3.17 13.21
CA LEU A 259 18.14 -2.79 14.62
C LEU A 259 17.34 -3.77 15.47
N LEU A 260 16.12 -4.15 15.07
CA LEU A 260 15.34 -5.16 15.78
C LEU A 260 16.07 -6.51 15.85
N ALA A 261 16.68 -6.94 14.74
CA ALA A 261 17.46 -8.17 14.71
C ALA A 261 18.71 -8.09 15.61
N ALA A 262 19.46 -6.98 15.53
CA ALA A 262 20.64 -6.75 16.36
C ALA A 262 20.29 -6.64 17.85
N LEU A 263 19.14 -6.06 18.18
CA LEU A 263 18.66 -5.95 19.56
C LEU A 263 18.33 -7.33 20.15
N GLY A 264 17.75 -8.24 19.36
CA GLY A 264 17.56 -9.64 19.75
C GLY A 264 18.89 -10.35 20.07
N LEU A 265 19.91 -10.12 19.25
CA LEU A 265 21.26 -10.65 19.51
C LEU A 265 21.88 -10.03 20.77
N ALA A 266 21.74 -8.71 20.96
CA ALA A 266 22.28 -8.01 22.13
C ALA A 266 21.67 -8.51 23.44
N ILE A 267 20.36 -8.75 23.48
CA ILE A 267 19.66 -9.28 24.67
C ILE A 267 20.09 -10.72 24.95
N THR A 268 20.14 -11.59 23.92
CA THR A 268 20.50 -12.99 24.11
C THR A 268 21.96 -13.16 24.55
N TYR A 269 22.89 -12.41 23.96
CA TYR A 269 24.28 -12.38 24.39
C TYR A 269 24.44 -11.76 25.79
N GLY A 270 23.76 -10.64 26.05
CA GLY A 270 23.89 -9.89 27.31
C GLY A 270 23.45 -10.68 28.54
N LEU A 271 22.43 -11.54 28.42
CA LEU A 271 21.92 -12.35 29.52
C LEU A 271 22.69 -13.67 29.71
N LEU A 272 23.06 -14.34 28.62
CA LEU A 272 23.70 -15.66 28.68
C LEU A 272 25.23 -15.58 28.83
N GLY A 273 25.85 -14.46 28.44
CA GLY A 273 27.30 -14.32 28.39
C GLY A 273 27.97 -15.19 27.32
N VAL A 274 27.18 -15.81 26.42
CA VAL A 274 27.65 -16.72 25.37
C VAL A 274 27.15 -16.29 23.98
N ILE A 275 28.00 -16.45 22.97
CA ILE A 275 27.65 -16.15 21.57
C ILE A 275 26.74 -17.28 21.04
N ASN A 276 25.48 -16.97 20.76
CA ASN A 276 24.53 -17.90 20.16
C ASN A 276 24.48 -17.69 18.63
N MET A 277 25.04 -18.65 17.87
CA MET A 277 24.99 -18.60 16.40
C MET A 277 23.62 -18.99 15.84
N ALA A 278 22.75 -19.65 16.62
CA ALA A 278 21.42 -20.10 16.19
C ALA A 278 20.33 -19.01 16.27
N HIS A 279 20.71 -17.76 16.56
CA HIS A 279 19.74 -16.68 16.76
C HIS A 279 18.93 -16.36 15.50
N GLY A 280 19.59 -16.35 14.33
CA GLY A 280 18.92 -16.08 13.05
C GLY A 280 17.85 -17.11 12.71
N GLU A 281 18.04 -18.34 13.17
CA GLU A 281 17.13 -19.47 12.96
C GLU A 281 15.89 -19.35 13.85
N LEU A 282 16.00 -18.72 15.03
CA LEU A 282 14.83 -18.36 15.84
C LEU A 282 14.00 -17.25 15.19
N ILE A 283 14.64 -16.30 14.50
CA ILE A 283 13.95 -15.29 13.67
C ILE A 283 13.25 -16.00 12.50
N MET A 284 13.94 -16.92 11.82
CA MET A 284 13.40 -17.75 10.75
C MET A 284 12.15 -18.51 11.21
N ILE A 285 12.21 -19.19 12.36
CA ILE A 285 11.07 -19.91 12.94
C ILE A 285 9.86 -18.98 13.15
N GLY A 286 10.06 -17.75 13.63
CA GLY A 286 9.00 -16.77 13.78
C GLY A 286 8.36 -16.37 12.44
N ALA A 287 9.18 -16.19 11.40
CA ALA A 287 8.70 -15.91 10.04
C ALA A 287 7.88 -17.08 9.46
N TYR A 288 8.36 -18.32 9.60
CA TYR A 288 7.61 -19.50 9.15
C TYR A 288 6.35 -19.76 9.98
N THR A 289 6.35 -19.41 11.26
CA THR A 289 5.14 -19.44 12.09
C THR A 289 4.10 -18.46 11.56
N THR A 290 4.53 -17.25 11.17
CA THR A 290 3.65 -16.27 10.51
C THR A 290 3.04 -16.83 9.22
N TYR A 291 3.84 -17.51 8.39
CA TYR A 291 3.35 -18.18 7.19
C TYR A 291 2.31 -19.27 7.50
N VAL A 292 2.58 -20.14 8.49
CA VAL A 292 1.64 -21.21 8.89
C VAL A 292 0.32 -20.60 9.39
N ILE A 293 0.37 -19.55 10.22
CA ILE A 293 -0.82 -18.88 10.74
C ILE A 293 -1.60 -18.22 9.60
N GLN A 294 -0.91 -17.55 8.66
CA GLN A 294 -1.56 -17.02 7.47
C GLN A 294 -2.29 -18.11 6.68
N SER A 295 -1.62 -19.23 6.40
CA SER A 295 -2.20 -20.36 5.65
C SER A 295 -3.38 -20.98 6.39
N PHE A 296 -3.31 -21.06 7.72
CA PHE A 296 -4.41 -21.52 8.55
C PHE A 296 -5.63 -20.61 8.45
N PHE A 297 -5.45 -19.28 8.57
CA PHE A 297 -6.52 -18.29 8.38
C PHE A 297 -7.09 -18.35 6.95
N LYS A 298 -6.23 -18.45 5.93
CA LYS A 298 -6.64 -18.60 4.53
C LYS A 298 -7.52 -19.82 4.26
N THR A 299 -7.39 -20.87 5.08
CA THR A 299 -8.11 -22.15 4.91
C THR A 299 -9.38 -22.23 5.77
N HIS A 300 -9.30 -21.80 7.03
CA HIS A 300 -10.38 -21.98 8.01
C HIS A 300 -11.22 -20.71 8.26
N PHE A 301 -10.67 -19.53 7.97
CA PHE A 301 -11.26 -18.24 8.33
C PHE A 301 -11.16 -17.24 7.18
N ALA A 302 -11.72 -17.59 6.01
CA ALA A 302 -11.65 -16.78 4.79
C ALA A 302 -12.13 -15.32 4.98
N GLY A 303 -13.13 -15.08 5.83
CA GLY A 303 -13.63 -13.73 6.13
C GLY A 303 -12.77 -12.90 7.09
N LEU A 304 -11.81 -13.51 7.79
CA LEU A 304 -10.95 -12.84 8.78
C LEU A 304 -9.46 -12.87 8.38
N VAL A 305 -9.14 -13.17 7.12
CA VAL A 305 -7.76 -13.28 6.64
C VAL A 305 -6.99 -12.00 6.92
N ASP A 306 -7.59 -10.81 6.77
CA ASP A 306 -6.89 -9.53 7.02
C ASP A 306 -6.42 -9.34 8.47
N TRP A 307 -6.88 -10.16 9.40
CA TRP A 307 -6.54 -10.09 10.82
C TRP A 307 -5.51 -11.15 11.26
N TYR A 308 -4.96 -11.94 10.32
CA TYR A 308 -4.02 -13.02 10.67
C TYR A 308 -2.79 -12.52 11.43
N LEU A 309 -2.33 -11.29 11.17
CA LEU A 309 -1.15 -10.72 11.83
C LEU A 309 -1.31 -10.59 13.35
N LEU A 310 -2.53 -10.31 13.84
CA LEU A 310 -2.78 -10.21 15.28
C LEU A 310 -2.62 -11.56 16.00
N ALA A 311 -2.92 -12.66 15.31
CA ALA A 311 -2.67 -14.01 15.83
C ALA A 311 -1.24 -14.47 15.58
N ALA A 312 -0.66 -14.09 14.44
CA ALA A 312 0.67 -14.50 14.02
C ALA A 312 1.76 -13.93 14.92
N ILE A 313 1.66 -12.67 15.35
CA ILE A 313 2.67 -12.04 16.22
C ILE A 313 2.81 -12.82 17.53
N PRO A 314 1.77 -13.00 18.38
CA PRO A 314 1.88 -13.80 19.60
C PRO A 314 2.30 -15.24 19.34
N ALA A 315 1.78 -15.87 18.28
CA ALA A 315 2.13 -17.25 17.93
C ALA A 315 3.63 -17.38 17.59
N ALA A 316 4.19 -16.46 16.81
CA ALA A 316 5.60 -16.45 16.46
C ALA A 316 6.48 -16.30 17.72
N PHE A 317 6.13 -15.40 18.64
CA PHE A 317 6.83 -15.27 19.91
C PHE A 317 6.74 -16.56 20.74
N LEU A 318 5.56 -17.18 20.82
CA LEU A 318 5.35 -18.40 21.61
C LEU A 318 6.13 -19.58 21.02
N VAL A 319 6.06 -19.82 19.71
CA VAL A 319 6.76 -20.91 19.05
C VAL A 319 8.27 -20.73 19.13
N SER A 320 8.79 -19.53 18.86
CA SER A 320 10.21 -19.24 19.02
C SER A 320 10.67 -19.37 20.47
N ALA A 321 9.85 -18.96 21.45
CA ALA A 321 10.17 -19.14 22.87
C ALA A 321 10.19 -20.62 23.28
N LEU A 322 9.26 -21.45 22.79
CA LEU A 322 9.25 -22.88 23.05
C LEU A 322 10.48 -23.59 22.46
N ILE A 323 10.83 -23.29 21.21
CA ILE A 323 12.01 -23.88 20.56
C ILE A 323 13.29 -23.37 21.23
N GLY A 324 13.36 -22.07 21.54
CA GLY A 324 14.47 -21.50 22.31
C GLY A 324 14.64 -22.17 23.68
N MET A 325 13.55 -22.38 24.42
CA MET A 325 13.56 -23.08 25.71
C MET A 325 14.03 -24.54 25.58
N LEU A 326 13.61 -25.22 24.51
CA LEU A 326 14.05 -26.59 24.22
C LEU A 326 15.57 -26.62 24.02
N ILE A 327 16.10 -25.79 23.11
CA ILE A 327 17.54 -25.68 22.82
C ILE A 327 18.32 -25.31 24.07
N GLU A 328 17.80 -24.36 24.85
CA GLU A 328 18.41 -23.90 26.09
C GLU A 328 18.58 -25.06 27.08
N ARG A 329 17.51 -25.83 27.30
CA ARG A 329 17.51 -26.91 28.29
C ARG A 329 18.34 -28.12 27.83
N THR A 330 18.35 -28.44 26.53
CA THR A 330 18.99 -29.66 26.02
C THR A 330 20.43 -29.47 25.56
N VAL A 331 20.76 -28.30 24.98
CA VAL A 331 22.07 -28.07 24.35
C VAL A 331 22.89 -27.06 25.15
N ILE A 332 22.33 -25.90 25.45
CA ILE A 332 23.11 -24.76 25.96
C ILE A 332 23.42 -24.92 27.46
N ARG A 333 22.41 -25.21 28.30
CA ARG A 333 22.58 -25.32 29.76
C ARG A 333 23.63 -26.37 30.18
N PRO A 334 23.75 -27.55 29.55
CA PRO A 334 24.82 -28.50 29.86
C PRO A 334 26.24 -28.02 29.52
N LEU A 335 26.37 -27.02 28.64
CA LEU A 335 27.65 -26.51 28.11
C LEU A 335 28.06 -25.17 28.73
N TYR A 336 27.30 -24.67 29.70
CA TYR A 336 27.63 -23.43 30.42
C TYR A 336 29.05 -23.45 31.00
N GLY A 337 29.75 -22.33 30.84
CA GLY A 337 31.17 -22.18 31.21
C GLY A 337 32.16 -22.66 30.14
N ARG A 338 31.70 -23.25 29.03
CA ARG A 338 32.55 -23.73 27.91
C ARG A 338 32.21 -22.96 26.63
N GLN A 339 32.75 -21.74 26.52
CA GLN A 339 32.38 -20.77 25.48
C GLN A 339 32.54 -21.30 24.04
N LEU A 340 33.68 -21.92 23.74
CA LEU A 340 33.98 -22.43 22.39
C LEU A 340 33.05 -23.59 22.01
N GLU A 341 32.70 -24.44 22.96
CA GLU A 341 31.84 -25.59 22.72
C GLU A 341 30.39 -25.18 22.54
N THR A 342 29.95 -24.17 23.29
CA THR A 342 28.61 -23.60 23.11
C THR A 342 28.48 -22.94 21.73
N LEU A 343 29.53 -22.28 21.23
CA LEU A 343 29.56 -21.74 19.88
C LEU A 343 29.44 -22.85 18.83
N LEU A 344 30.23 -23.93 18.96
CA LEU A 344 30.17 -25.08 18.05
C LEU A 344 28.79 -25.78 18.10
N ALA A 345 28.23 -25.94 19.30
CA ALA A 345 26.93 -26.56 19.49
C ALA A 345 25.80 -25.73 18.89
N THR A 346 25.80 -24.41 19.09
CA THR A 346 24.78 -23.52 18.52
C THR A 346 24.89 -23.43 16.99
N PHE A 347 26.10 -23.53 16.42
CA PHE A 347 26.28 -23.70 14.98
C PHE A 347 25.66 -25.03 14.47
N GLY A 348 25.89 -26.14 15.17
CA GLY A 348 25.26 -27.42 14.83
C GLY A 348 23.74 -27.37 14.91
N VAL A 349 23.19 -26.71 15.94
CA VAL A 349 21.74 -26.48 16.07
C VAL A 349 21.20 -25.64 14.92
N SER A 350 21.90 -24.58 14.52
CA SER A 350 21.53 -23.76 13.35
C SER A 350 21.35 -24.64 12.09
N LEU A 351 22.33 -25.51 11.79
CA LEU A 351 22.24 -26.42 10.64
C LEU A 351 21.05 -27.38 10.73
N ILE A 352 20.78 -27.93 11.91
CA ILE A 352 19.62 -28.82 12.12
C ILE A 352 18.32 -28.06 11.90
N LEU A 353 18.17 -26.85 12.44
CA LEU A 353 16.95 -26.06 12.28
C LEU A 353 16.74 -25.63 10.83
N MET A 354 17.79 -25.15 10.16
CA MET A 354 17.74 -24.81 8.73
C MET A 354 17.30 -26.01 7.89
N GLN A 355 17.89 -27.18 8.14
CA GLN A 355 17.55 -28.40 7.39
C GLN A 355 16.14 -28.90 7.71
N SER A 356 15.69 -28.76 8.96
CA SER A 356 14.34 -29.14 9.39
C SER A 356 13.28 -28.29 8.69
N VAL A 357 13.46 -26.96 8.69
CA VAL A 357 12.56 -26.04 7.96
C VAL A 357 12.56 -26.36 6.47
N ARG A 358 13.73 -26.60 5.86
CA ARG A 358 13.82 -26.99 4.45
C ARG A 358 13.09 -28.30 4.15
N MET A 359 13.11 -29.27 5.06
CA MET A 359 12.41 -30.54 4.89
C MET A 359 10.89 -30.38 4.95
N ILE A 360 10.39 -29.45 5.79
CA ILE A 360 8.95 -29.22 5.98
C ILE A 360 8.37 -28.32 4.88
N PHE A 361 9.06 -27.23 4.53
CA PHE A 361 8.54 -26.19 3.64
C PHE A 361 9.17 -26.19 2.24
N GLY A 362 10.20 -27.00 2.03
CA GLY A 362 10.96 -27.03 0.78
C GLY A 362 12.13 -26.02 0.75
N ALA A 363 12.84 -26.01 -0.37
CA ALA A 363 14.00 -25.14 -0.57
C ALA A 363 13.65 -23.74 -1.10
N GLN A 364 12.42 -23.55 -1.59
CA GLN A 364 11.94 -22.28 -2.12
C GLN A 364 11.41 -21.40 -0.98
N ASN A 365 11.54 -20.08 -1.16
CA ASN A 365 10.98 -19.12 -0.21
C ASN A 365 9.45 -19.15 -0.28
N VAL A 366 8.81 -19.22 0.88
CA VAL A 366 7.36 -19.09 1.00
C VAL A 366 6.98 -17.61 1.15
N GLU A 367 5.93 -17.18 0.45
CA GLU A 367 5.48 -15.79 0.51
C GLU A 367 4.41 -15.58 1.59
N VAL A 368 4.57 -14.49 2.33
CA VAL A 368 3.59 -13.97 3.26
C VAL A 368 2.93 -12.76 2.60
N SER A 369 1.65 -12.89 2.27
CA SER A 369 0.85 -11.85 1.64
C SER A 369 0.64 -10.69 2.60
N ASN A 370 0.74 -9.46 2.09
CA ASN A 370 0.41 -8.28 2.88
C ASN A 370 -1.09 -8.24 3.17
N VAL A 371 -1.44 -7.83 4.39
CA VAL A 371 -2.82 -7.52 4.78
C VAL A 371 -3.29 -6.23 4.12
N VAL A 372 -4.60 -6.10 3.85
CA VAL A 372 -5.15 -4.95 3.12
C VAL A 372 -4.83 -3.62 3.80
N TRP A 373 -4.84 -3.56 5.13
CA TRP A 373 -4.59 -2.32 5.89
C TRP A 373 -3.11 -1.92 6.01
N LEU A 374 -2.17 -2.82 5.67
CA LEU A 374 -0.73 -2.49 5.51
C LEU A 374 -0.32 -2.41 4.04
N SER A 375 -1.24 -2.70 3.13
CA SER A 375 -1.03 -2.62 1.69
C SER A 375 -1.18 -1.19 1.22
N GLY A 376 -0.37 -0.80 0.24
CA GLY A 376 -0.34 0.56 -0.30
C GLY A 376 0.61 1.49 0.47
N GLY A 377 0.35 2.79 0.38
CA GLY A 377 1.17 3.81 1.00
C GLY A 377 0.63 5.23 0.83
N ILE A 378 1.27 6.17 1.50
CA ILE A 378 0.96 7.60 1.39
C ILE A 378 1.82 8.18 0.27
N ALA A 379 1.21 8.62 -0.82
CA ALA A 379 1.88 9.40 -1.86
C ALA A 379 1.93 10.87 -1.42
N LEU A 380 3.09 11.33 -0.94
CA LEU A 380 3.30 12.73 -0.55
C LEU A 380 3.58 13.60 -1.78
N THR A 381 4.27 13.04 -2.77
CA THR A 381 4.48 13.65 -4.08
C THR A 381 4.38 12.57 -5.15
N PRO A 382 4.23 12.92 -6.43
CA PRO A 382 4.24 11.95 -7.53
C PRO A 382 5.52 11.09 -7.59
N SER A 383 6.62 11.54 -6.98
CA SER A 383 7.90 10.82 -6.89
C SER A 383 8.16 10.17 -5.53
N LEU A 384 7.32 10.40 -4.51
CA LEU A 384 7.53 9.92 -3.15
C LEU A 384 6.28 9.21 -2.61
N MET A 385 6.34 7.89 -2.62
CA MET A 385 5.39 7.02 -1.94
C MET A 385 6.02 6.43 -0.68
N LEU A 386 5.33 6.56 0.46
CA LEU A 386 5.72 5.98 1.73
C LEU A 386 4.85 4.75 2.04
N PRO A 387 5.35 3.51 1.84
CA PRO A 387 4.58 2.30 2.07
C PRO A 387 4.17 2.11 3.54
N TYR A 388 2.93 1.70 3.79
CA TYR A 388 2.43 1.53 5.17
C TYR A 388 3.19 0.45 5.94
N ASN A 389 3.59 -0.65 5.29
CA ASN A 389 4.40 -1.70 5.90
C ASN A 389 5.72 -1.16 6.50
N ARG A 390 6.39 -0.24 5.82
CA ARG A 390 7.65 0.37 6.28
C ARG A 390 7.42 1.32 7.45
N ILE A 391 6.34 2.12 7.40
CA ILE A 391 5.94 3.01 8.50
C ILE A 391 5.63 2.18 9.75
N ALA A 392 4.87 1.09 9.59
CA ALA A 392 4.50 0.20 10.69
C ALA A 392 5.73 -0.44 11.35
N ILE A 393 6.70 -0.91 10.55
CA ILE A 393 7.95 -1.48 11.08
C ILE A 393 8.76 -0.42 11.86
N ILE A 394 8.92 0.79 11.33
CA ILE A 394 9.63 1.87 12.03
C ILE A 394 8.92 2.18 13.37
N GLY A 395 7.59 2.33 13.33
CA GLY A 395 6.80 2.58 14.54
C GLY A 395 6.92 1.46 15.57
N PHE A 396 6.90 0.20 15.12
CA PHE A 396 7.12 -0.96 15.97
C PHE A 396 8.52 -0.97 16.60
N THR A 397 9.57 -0.69 15.80
CA THR A 397 10.94 -0.58 16.31
C THR A 397 11.07 0.49 17.38
N VAL A 398 10.49 1.69 17.16
CA VAL A 398 10.50 2.77 18.16
C VAL A 398 9.74 2.36 19.42
N ALA A 399 8.58 1.70 19.29
CA ALA A 399 7.82 1.21 20.43
C ALA A 399 8.60 0.18 21.26
N VAL A 400 9.29 -0.76 20.61
CA VAL A 400 10.15 -1.75 21.28
C VAL A 400 11.31 -1.08 22.00
N LEU A 401 11.98 -0.12 21.37
CA LEU A 401 13.07 0.63 21.99
C LEU A 401 12.60 1.41 23.23
N LEU A 402 11.47 2.12 23.13
CA LEU A 402 10.91 2.84 24.27
C LEU A 402 10.57 1.88 25.40
N LEU A 403 9.90 0.77 25.09
CA LEU A 403 9.57 -0.25 26.09
C LEU A 403 10.83 -0.73 26.83
N LEU A 404 11.92 -1.00 26.12
CA LEU A 404 13.19 -1.43 26.72
C LEU A 404 13.91 -0.35 27.52
N VAL A 405 13.74 0.92 27.17
CA VAL A 405 14.32 2.03 27.95
C VAL A 405 13.56 2.26 29.26
N PHE A 406 12.25 1.97 29.28
CA PHE A 406 11.41 2.16 30.46
C PHE A 406 11.32 0.93 31.38
N LEU A 407 11.73 -0.25 30.91
CA LEU A 407 11.75 -1.51 31.67
C LEU A 407 13.12 -1.73 32.31
#